data_AF-A0A5Q4YW91-F1
#
_entry.id   AF-A0A5Q4YW91-F1
#
_cell.length_a   1.000
_cell.length_b   1.000
_cell.length_c   1.000
_cell.angle_alpha   90.00
_cell.angle_beta   90.00
_cell.angle_gamma   90.00
#
_symmetry.space_group_name_H-M   'P 1'
#
loop_
_entity.id
_entity.type
_entity.pdbx_description
1 polymer ?
#
loop_
_entity_poly.entity_id
_entity_poly.type
_entity_poly.pdbx_seq_one_letter_code
_entity_poly.pdbx_strand_id
1 'polypeptide(L)' 'MRLPRRLTKRTKPAYRSGDVLKLKSGGRPMTVTWSGPVLFAPGNWLICQWFSDAGELQQEMFPEETLERASHMVAA' A
#
# COMPACT_ATOMS: atom_id res chain seq x y z
N MET A 1 1.51 12.28 -34.15
CA MET A 1 1.58 12.75 -32.75
C MET A 1 2.29 11.70 -31.92
N ARG A 2 3.54 11.94 -31.49
CA ARG A 2 4.24 11.05 -30.55
C ARG A 2 3.93 11.55 -29.15
N LEU A 3 3.11 10.82 -28.40
CA LEU A 3 2.94 11.06 -26.96
C LEU A 3 4.34 11.05 -26.33
N PRO A 4 4.73 12.08 -25.56
CA PRO A 4 5.94 11.98 -24.79
C PRO A 4 5.73 10.81 -23.82
N ARG A 5 6.50 9.72 -24.01
CA ARG A 5 6.73 8.75 -22.95
C ARG A 5 7.33 9.56 -21.81
N ARG A 6 6.49 10.08 -20.90
CA ARG A 6 6.92 10.31 -19.53
C ARG A 6 7.35 8.93 -19.07
N LEU A 7 8.65 8.67 -19.19
CA LEU A 7 9.32 7.70 -18.36
C LEU A 7 9.11 8.23 -16.95
N THR A 8 7.98 7.87 -16.36
CA THR A 8 7.84 7.89 -14.91
C THR A 8 9.05 7.11 -14.45
N LYS A 9 10.03 7.83 -13.90
CA LYS A 9 11.19 7.23 -13.25
C LYS A 9 10.60 6.09 -12.42
N ARG A 10 10.96 4.85 -12.75
CA ARG A 10 10.30 3.66 -12.21
C ARG A 10 10.60 3.65 -10.71
N THR A 11 9.76 4.31 -9.93
CA THR A 11 9.97 4.50 -8.50
C THR A 11 9.80 3.13 -7.90
N LYS A 12 10.89 2.52 -7.43
CA LYS A 12 10.79 1.24 -6.72
C LYS A 12 9.85 1.46 -5.52
N PRO A 13 8.84 0.58 -5.31
CA PRO A 13 8.02 0.65 -4.12
C PRO A 13 8.89 0.66 -2.86
N ALA A 14 8.53 1.52 -1.91
CA ALA A 14 9.16 1.60 -0.60
C ALA A 14 8.79 0.40 0.29
N TYR A 15 7.65 -0.22 0.00
CA TYR A 15 7.10 -1.37 0.69
C TYR A 15 6.95 -2.56 -0.26
N ARG A 16 6.86 -3.76 0.30
CA ARG A 16 6.73 -5.02 -0.44
C ARG A 16 5.68 -5.93 0.17
N SER A 17 5.24 -6.93 -0.59
CA SER A 17 4.35 -7.97 -0.07
C SER A 17 4.89 -8.59 1.22
N GLY A 18 4.01 -8.76 2.21
CA GLY A 18 4.33 -9.23 3.56
C GLY A 18 4.68 -8.12 4.56
N ASP A 19 4.93 -6.89 4.13
CA ASP A 19 5.04 -5.77 5.07
C ASP A 19 3.69 -5.52 5.77
N VAL A 20 3.73 -5.20 7.06
CA VAL A 20 2.56 -4.76 7.84
C VAL A 20 2.59 -3.24 7.95
N LEU A 21 1.58 -2.60 7.37
CA LEU A 21 1.44 -1.14 7.28
C LEU A 21 0.14 -0.68 7.94
N LYS A 22 0.02 0.63 8.17
CA LYS A 22 -1.25 1.26 8.52
C LYS A 22 -1.38 2.58 7.76
N LEU A 23 -2.60 3.11 7.69
CA LEU A 23 -2.80 4.47 7.21
C LEU A 23 -2.20 5.47 8.20
N LYS A 24 -1.56 6.52 7.67
CA LYS A 24 -1.05 7.66 8.46
C LYS A 24 -2.15 8.39 9.22
N SER A 25 -3.39 8.36 8.70
CA SER A 25 -4.57 8.87 9.39
C SER A 25 -4.99 8.03 10.61
N GLY A 26 -4.31 6.91 10.88
CA GLY A 26 -4.71 5.92 11.86
C GLY A 26 -5.56 4.81 11.25
N GLY A 27 -5.96 3.85 12.08
CA GLY A 27 -6.68 2.65 11.66
C GLY A 27 -5.92 1.38 11.98
N ARG A 28 -6.42 0.26 11.44
CA ARG A 28 -5.88 -1.06 11.73
C ARG A 28 -4.62 -1.35 10.89
N PRO A 29 -3.66 -2.12 11.43
CA PRO A 29 -2.61 -2.69 10.61
C PRO A 29 -3.16 -3.61 9.51
N MET A 30 -2.54 -3.55 8.34
CA MET A 30 -2.89 -4.31 7.15
C MET A 30 -1.62 -4.95 6.57
N THR A 31 -1.76 -6.12 5.97
CA THR A 31 -0.65 -6.81 5.30
C THR A 31 -0.66 -6.48 3.82
N VAL A 32 0.48 -6.06 3.27
CA VAL A 32 0.64 -5.81 1.84
C VAL A 32 0.61 -7.15 1.09
N THR A 33 -0.25 -7.27 0.08
CA THR A 33 -0.26 -8.43 -0.83
C THR A 33 0.39 -8.11 -2.17
N TRP A 34 0.35 -6.84 -2.59
CA TRP A 34 0.99 -6.37 -3.82
C TRP A 34 1.42 -4.91 -3.70
N SER A 35 2.49 -4.54 -4.42
CA SER A 35 3.02 -3.18 -4.47
C SER A 35 3.55 -2.86 -5.87
N GLY A 36 3.17 -1.71 -6.44
CA GLY A 36 3.68 -1.28 -7.74
C GLY A 36 2.92 -0.11 -8.37
N PRO A 37 3.36 0.35 -9.55
CA PRO A 37 2.65 1.38 -10.30
C PRO A 37 1.35 0.84 -10.90
N VAL A 38 0.33 1.70 -10.98
CA VAL A 38 -0.96 1.40 -11.66
C VAL A 38 -1.12 2.24 -12.93
N LEU A 39 -2.00 1.82 -13.83
CA LEU A 39 -2.18 2.48 -15.13
C LEU A 39 -2.95 3.81 -15.06
N PHE A 40 -3.76 4.02 -14.02
CA PHE A 40 -4.74 5.11 -13.93
C PHE A 40 -4.36 6.20 -12.92
N ALA A 41 -3.27 6.05 -12.19
CA ALA A 41 -2.81 7.02 -11.20
C ALA A 41 -1.28 7.05 -11.11
N PRO A 42 -0.67 8.21 -10.82
CA PRO A 42 0.77 8.32 -10.62
C PRO A 42 1.21 7.62 -9.32
N GLY A 43 2.53 7.39 -9.21
CA GLY A 43 3.13 6.85 -8.00
C GLY A 43 3.02 5.32 -7.86
N ASN A 44 3.43 4.83 -6.70
CA ASN A 44 3.25 3.44 -6.30
C ASN A 44 1.96 3.30 -5.51
N TRP A 45 1.30 2.16 -5.69
CA TRP A 45 0.09 1.78 -5.01
C TRP A 45 0.27 0.40 -4.42
N LEU A 46 -0.45 0.14 -3.34
CA LEU A 46 -0.39 -1.12 -2.63
C LEU A 46 -1.78 -1.70 -2.51
N ILE A 47 -1.90 -3.01 -2.71
CA ILE A 47 -3.06 -3.77 -2.27
C ILE A 47 -2.75 -4.28 -0.87
N CYS A 48 -3.61 -3.96 0.08
CA CYS A 48 -3.48 -4.33 1.47
C CYS A 48 -4.70 -5.15 1.92
N GLN A 49 -4.48 -6.12 2.79
CA GLN A 49 -5.52 -6.96 3.37
C GLN A 49 -5.50 -6.91 4.90
N TRP A 50 -6.67 -7.01 5.51
CA TRP A 50 -6.84 -7.11 6.96
C TRP A 50 -8.12 -7.85 7.28
N PHE A 51 -8.29 -8.28 8.53
CA PHE A 51 -9.57 -8.80 9.01
C PHE A 51 -10.39 -7.67 9.64
N SER A 52 -11.67 -7.58 9.28
CA SER A 52 -12.62 -6.69 9.95
C SER A 52 -12.86 -7.15 11.40
N ASP A 53 -13.55 -6.33 12.20
CA ASP A 53 -13.95 -6.74 13.56
C ASP A 53 -14.90 -7.95 13.57
N ALA A 54 -15.59 -8.22 12.44
CA ALA A 54 -16.40 -9.41 12.24
C ALA A 54 -15.60 -10.65 11.81
N GLY A 55 -14.27 -10.53 11.63
CA GLY A 55 -13.40 -11.63 11.18
C GLY A 55 -13.44 -11.88 9.68
N GLU A 56 -14.00 -10.97 8.89
CA GLU A 56 -14.03 -11.10 7.42
C GLU A 56 -12.75 -10.53 6.79
N LEU A 57 -12.21 -11.22 5.79
CA LEU A 57 -11.06 -10.73 5.03
C LEU A 57 -11.48 -9.54 4.17
N GLN A 58 -10.89 -8.39 4.44
CA GLN A 58 -11.04 -7.17 3.68
C GLN A 58 -9.80 -6.92 2.83
N GLN A 59 -10.00 -6.25 1.69
CA GLN A 59 -8.93 -5.87 0.79
C GLN A 59 -9.22 -4.49 0.18
N GLU A 60 -8.21 -3.63 0.17
CA GLU A 60 -8.32 -2.31 -0.43
C GLU A 60 -6.98 -1.87 -1.03
N MET A 61 -7.04 -0.88 -1.91
CA MET A 61 -5.88 -0.34 -2.61
C MET A 61 -5.60 1.09 -2.15
N PHE A 62 -4.37 1.35 -1.72
CA PHE A 62 -3.95 2.63 -1.15
C PHE A 62 -2.74 3.21 -1.90
N PRO A 63 -2.65 4.55 -2.02
CA PRO A 63 -1.42 5.20 -2.45
C PRO A 63 -0.29 4.96 -1.44
N GLU A 64 0.93 4.71 -1.92
CA GLU A 64 2.10 4.47 -1.04
C GLU A 64 2.34 5.60 -0.04
N GLU A 65 2.06 6.85 -0.44
CA GLU A 65 2.27 8.03 0.40
C GLU A 65 1.33 8.13 1.60
N THR A 66 0.19 7.42 1.60
CA THR A 66 -0.77 7.45 2.72
C THR A 66 -0.44 6.41 3.79
N LEU A 67 0.52 5.52 3.52
CA LEU A 67 0.88 4.41 4.39
C LEU A 67 2.18 4.66 5.14
N GLU A 68 2.26 4.04 6.32
CA GLU A 68 3.47 3.96 7.14
C GLU A 68 3.60 2.56 7.73
N ARG A 69 4.82 2.16 8.12
CA ARG A 69 5.04 0.88 8.80
C ARG A 69 4.25 0.87 10.10
N ALA A 70 3.47 -0.19 10.31
CA ALA A 70 2.86 -0.40 11.61
C ALA A 70 4.00 -0.59 12.62
N SER A 71 4.06 0.27 13.64
CA SER A 71 4.99 0.08 14.74
C SER A 71 4.66 -1.24 15.43
N HIS A 72 5.63 -2.14 15.52
CA HIS A 72 5.56 -3.34 16.37
C HIS A 72 5.52 -2.87 17.84
N MET A 73 4.36 -2.43 18.32
CA MET A 73 4.05 -2.69 19.72
C MET A 73 3.66 -4.16 19.76
N VAL A 74 4.66 -5.00 20.05
CA VAL A 74 4.43 -6.33 20.56
C VAL A 74 3.49 -6.15 21.74
N ALA A 75 2.27 -6.67 21.65
CA ALA A 75 1.37 -6.71 22.79
C ALA A 75 2.11 -7.44 23.92
N ALA A 76 2.32 -6.74 25.03
CA ALA A 76 2.95 -7.28 26.24
C ALA A 76 2.03 -8.31 26.91
#